data_AF-A0A3R7Z2G8-F1
#
_entry.id   AF-A0A3R7Z2G8-F1
#
_cell.length_a   1.000
_cell.length_b   1.000
_cell.length_c   1.000
_cell.angle_alpha   90.00
_cell.angle_beta   90.00
_cell.angle_gamma   90.00
#
_symmetry.space_group_name_H-M   'P 1'
#
loop_
_entity.id
_entity.type
_entity.pdbx_description
1 polymer ?
#
loop_
_entity_poly.entity_id
_entity_poly.type
_entity_poly.pdbx_seq_one_letter_code
_entity_poly.pdbx_strand_id
1 'polypeptide(L)'
;MYEYEMLSFLAGQYKPVDLIRALVAGTKVPKEAQLATRVLKCQVREWVRNESSEKEVFELLQIHQGEGDPFQRPLFFVWVNFVKLKYEKSLEEAEMKMFIFLEDYCKGDDLAKVLVAATKIDSTKLLAEQRLNSQIDVWVEERRDAASVFKLLELHQKSDNLFASPLFFTWVTFVRSRFSDDLEATKAMISTLRGVYEGEGDLVRVLAEGAKIERMKAVAETLQKALNEGSPKVLKRHDNDASEPPLQKRQKIDMELPTLKRQHSFDLNDPLPETESNLDLPPREN
;
A
#
# COMPACT_ATOMS: atom_id res chain seq x y z
N MET A 1 8.02 -20.00 34.83
CA MET A 1 7.06 -20.91 35.52
C MET A 1 5.96 -20.06 36.13
N TYR A 2 6.31 -19.08 36.97
CA TYR A 2 5.40 -18.10 37.56
C TYR A 2 4.47 -17.36 36.56
N GLU A 3 4.97 -16.98 35.38
CA GLU A 3 4.16 -16.24 34.39
C GLU A 3 3.11 -17.11 33.71
N TYR A 4 3.35 -18.42 33.59
CA TYR A 4 2.38 -19.36 33.02
C TYR A 4 1.24 -19.65 33.99
N GLU A 5 1.56 -19.79 35.27
CA GLU A 5 0.55 -19.92 36.33
C GLU A 5 -0.29 -18.66 36.44
N MET A 6 0.35 -17.48 36.41
CA MET A 6 -0.34 -16.20 36.39
C MET A 6 -1.24 -16.07 35.15
N LEU A 7 -0.75 -16.43 33.97
CA LEU A 7 -1.55 -16.39 32.75
C LEU A 7 -2.77 -17.32 32.86
N SER A 8 -2.57 -18.55 33.32
CA SER A 8 -3.64 -19.54 33.52
C SER A 8 -4.69 -19.05 34.51
N PHE A 9 -4.25 -18.50 35.65
CA PHE A 9 -5.14 -17.91 36.65
C PHE A 9 -5.98 -16.78 36.05
N LEU A 10 -5.33 -15.82 35.37
CA LEU A 10 -6.02 -14.67 34.76
C LEU A 10 -6.96 -15.12 33.62
N ALA A 11 -6.57 -16.10 32.81
CA ALA A 11 -7.41 -16.64 31.74
C ALA A 11 -8.70 -17.29 32.29
N GLY A 12 -8.70 -17.76 33.54
CA GLY A 12 -9.91 -18.23 34.22
C GLY A 12 -10.84 -17.13 34.73
N GLN A 13 -10.37 -15.87 34.82
CA GLN A 13 -11.14 -14.74 35.37
C GLN A 13 -11.66 -13.78 34.30
N TYR A 14 -11.00 -13.72 33.15
CA TYR A 14 -11.28 -12.75 32.09
C TYR A 14 -11.68 -13.46 30.80
N LYS A 15 -12.56 -12.82 30.02
CA LYS A 15 -12.73 -13.22 28.61
C LYS A 15 -11.39 -13.07 27.89
N PRO A 16 -11.06 -13.93 26.90
CA PRO A 16 -9.75 -13.92 26.26
C PRO A 16 -9.31 -12.54 25.76
N VAL A 17 -10.17 -11.85 25.00
CA VAL A 17 -9.85 -10.52 24.45
C VAL A 17 -9.67 -9.45 25.54
N ASP A 18 -10.43 -9.53 26.63
CA ASP A 18 -10.37 -8.55 27.73
C ASP A 18 -9.09 -8.71 28.55
N LEU A 19 -8.60 -9.95 28.71
CA LEU A 19 -7.28 -10.22 29.27
C LEU A 19 -6.19 -9.56 28.42
N ILE A 20 -6.22 -9.73 27.09
CA ILE A 20 -5.19 -9.13 26.23
C ILE A 20 -5.23 -7.61 26.31
N ARG A 21 -6.42 -7.02 26.29
CA ARG A 21 -6.58 -5.56 26.44
C ARG A 21 -6.00 -5.06 27.77
N ALA A 22 -6.27 -5.77 28.87
CA ALA A 22 -5.73 -5.43 30.18
C ALA A 22 -4.20 -5.53 30.21
N LEU A 23 -3.63 -6.59 29.64
CA LEU A 23 -2.16 -6.76 29.55
C LEU A 23 -1.53 -5.66 28.70
N VAL A 24 -2.10 -5.35 27.54
CA VAL A 24 -1.64 -4.28 26.66
C VAL A 24 -1.71 -2.91 27.35
N ALA A 25 -2.80 -2.62 28.07
CA ALA A 25 -2.89 -1.41 28.88
C ALA A 25 -1.82 -1.38 29.98
N GLY A 26 -1.61 -2.52 30.66
CA GLY A 26 -0.57 -2.69 31.68
C GLY A 26 0.84 -2.42 31.17
N THR A 27 1.13 -2.70 29.89
CA THR A 27 2.44 -2.37 29.29
C THR A 27 2.74 -0.87 29.26
N LYS A 28 1.71 -0.02 29.35
CA LYS A 28 1.84 1.45 29.37
C LYS A 28 1.96 2.01 30.79
N VAL A 29 1.72 1.21 31.83
CA VAL A 29 1.80 1.66 33.21
C VAL A 29 3.19 1.32 33.76
N PRO A 30 4.02 2.32 34.15
CA PRO A 30 5.44 2.07 34.43
C PRO A 30 5.74 0.99 35.46
N LYS A 31 4.89 0.83 36.50
CA LYS A 31 5.09 -0.15 37.57
C LYS A 31 4.73 -1.58 37.15
N GLU A 32 3.77 -1.72 36.23
CA GLU A 32 3.23 -3.00 35.77
C GLU A 32 3.83 -3.43 34.43
N ALA A 33 4.50 -2.52 33.71
CA ALA A 33 4.91 -2.71 32.32
C ALA A 33 5.72 -4.00 32.11
N GLN A 34 6.73 -4.24 32.95
CA GLN A 34 7.58 -5.42 32.82
C GLN A 34 6.78 -6.73 33.00
N LEU A 35 5.92 -6.79 34.01
CA LEU A 35 5.10 -7.98 34.28
C LEU A 35 4.08 -8.20 33.17
N ALA A 36 3.36 -7.15 32.79
CA ALA A 36 2.37 -7.19 31.72
C ALA A 36 2.99 -7.65 30.39
N THR A 37 4.18 -7.13 30.04
CA THR A 37 4.92 -7.58 28.85
C THR A 37 5.33 -9.05 28.95
N ARG A 38 5.80 -9.53 30.10
CA ARG A 38 6.16 -10.95 30.28
C ARG A 38 4.96 -11.87 30.13
N VAL A 39 3.83 -11.54 30.74
CA VAL A 39 2.60 -12.34 30.64
C VAL A 39 2.05 -12.31 29.21
N LEU A 40 2.07 -11.15 28.54
CA LEU A 40 1.66 -11.04 27.14
C LEU A 40 2.56 -11.90 26.21
N LYS A 41 3.88 -11.94 26.46
CA LYS A 41 4.80 -12.85 25.76
C LYS A 41 4.52 -14.33 26.04
N CYS A 42 4.08 -14.68 27.24
CA CYS A 42 3.62 -16.05 27.54
C CYS A 42 2.38 -16.41 26.72
N GLN A 43 1.41 -15.49 26.65
CA GLN A 43 0.19 -15.71 25.89
C GLN A 43 0.46 -15.94 24.40
N VAL A 44 1.34 -15.12 23.80
CA VAL A 44 1.75 -15.30 22.39
C VAL A 44 2.42 -16.66 22.17
N ARG A 45 3.29 -17.09 23.10
CA ARG A 45 3.92 -18.42 23.04
C ARG A 45 2.91 -19.55 23.15
N GLU A 46 1.87 -19.42 23.96
CA GLU A 46 0.81 -20.44 24.04
C GLU A 46 0.01 -20.55 22.74
N TRP A 47 -0.29 -19.44 22.07
CA TRP A 47 -0.93 -19.51 20.75
C TRP A 47 -0.07 -20.26 19.73
N VAL A 48 1.24 -20.02 19.71
CA VAL A 48 2.17 -20.76 18.84
C VAL A 48 2.24 -22.24 19.23
N ARG A 49 2.36 -22.54 20.53
CA ARG A 49 2.43 -23.93 21.04
C ARG A 49 1.18 -24.75 20.73
N ASN A 50 0.02 -24.09 20.74
CA ASN A 50 -1.26 -24.70 20.44
C ASN A 50 -1.61 -24.66 18.95
N GLU A 51 -0.64 -24.32 18.09
CA GLU A 51 -0.78 -24.26 16.64
C GLU A 51 -1.95 -23.39 16.15
N SER A 52 -2.30 -22.35 16.91
CA SER A 52 -3.37 -21.43 16.53
C SER A 52 -3.11 -20.82 15.14
N SER A 53 -4.15 -20.64 14.35
CA SER A 53 -4.07 -19.99 13.05
C SER A 53 -3.97 -18.47 13.18
N GLU A 54 -3.42 -17.82 12.14
CA GLU A 54 -3.36 -16.35 12.01
C GLU A 54 -4.75 -15.75 12.11
N LYS A 55 -5.72 -16.41 11.49
CA LYS A 55 -7.13 -16.02 11.49
C LYS A 55 -7.75 -16.08 12.89
N GLU A 56 -7.60 -17.21 13.60
CA GLU A 56 -8.16 -17.37 14.94
C GLU A 56 -7.64 -16.31 15.90
N VAL A 57 -6.32 -16.04 15.89
CA VAL A 57 -5.73 -15.02 16.76
C VAL A 57 -6.18 -13.62 16.34
N PHE A 58 -6.28 -13.33 15.04
CA PHE A 58 -6.75 -12.03 14.55
C PHE A 58 -8.19 -11.75 14.97
N GLU A 59 -9.09 -12.73 14.82
CA GLU A 59 -10.50 -12.65 15.20
C GLU A 59 -10.67 -12.55 16.72
N LEU A 60 -9.90 -13.32 17.49
CA LEU A 60 -9.88 -13.24 18.95
C LEU A 60 -9.53 -11.84 19.45
N LEU A 61 -8.57 -11.18 18.79
CA LEU A 61 -8.11 -9.84 19.17
C LEU A 61 -9.09 -8.74 18.79
N GLN A 62 -10.11 -9.03 17.97
CA GLN A 62 -11.17 -8.08 17.57
C GLN A 62 -10.58 -6.76 17.04
N ILE A 63 -9.51 -6.83 16.25
CA ILE A 63 -8.71 -5.65 15.84
C ILE A 63 -9.55 -4.61 15.09
N HIS A 64 -10.54 -5.04 14.33
CA HIS A 64 -11.46 -4.16 13.59
C HIS A 64 -12.44 -3.40 14.50
N GLN A 65 -12.70 -3.84 15.73
CA GLN A 65 -13.67 -3.20 16.63
C GLN A 65 -13.08 -1.99 17.34
N GLY A 66 -13.69 -0.82 17.15
CA GLY A 66 -13.29 0.46 17.76
C GLY A 66 -13.19 1.60 16.76
N GLU A 67 -12.78 2.77 17.25
CA GLU A 67 -12.54 3.97 16.43
C GLU A 67 -11.08 4.09 15.97
N GLY A 68 -10.84 4.82 14.88
CA GLY A 68 -9.52 5.05 14.31
C GLY A 68 -8.97 3.90 13.48
N ASP A 69 -7.73 4.03 13.01
CA ASP A 69 -7.10 3.07 12.10
C ASP A 69 -6.81 1.73 12.79
N PRO A 70 -7.33 0.58 12.30
CA PRO A 70 -7.11 -0.72 12.93
C PRO A 70 -5.63 -1.14 12.96
N PHE A 71 -4.81 -0.71 12.00
CA PHE A 71 -3.38 -1.05 11.91
C PHE A 71 -2.50 -0.22 12.86
N GLN A 72 -3.05 0.85 13.45
CA GLN A 72 -2.38 1.64 14.48
C GLN A 72 -2.77 1.21 15.91
N ARG A 73 -3.66 0.22 16.03
CA ARG A 73 -4.14 -0.24 17.34
C ARG A 73 -3.11 -1.16 18.00
N PRO A 74 -2.92 -1.05 19.34
CA PRO A 74 -2.00 -1.91 20.07
C PRO A 74 -2.22 -3.42 19.86
N LEU A 75 -3.47 -3.87 19.69
CA LEU A 75 -3.79 -5.29 19.48
C LEU A 75 -3.32 -5.80 18.11
N PHE A 76 -3.23 -4.95 17.09
CA PHE A 76 -2.65 -5.33 15.79
C PHE A 76 -1.18 -5.72 15.95
N PHE A 77 -0.41 -4.98 16.76
CA PHE A 77 0.99 -5.32 17.03
C PHE A 77 1.15 -6.60 17.86
N VAL A 78 0.15 -6.97 18.68
CA VAL A 78 0.13 -8.29 19.34
C VAL A 78 -0.02 -9.41 18.30
N TRP A 79 -0.91 -9.24 17.32
CA TRP A 79 -1.06 -10.19 16.21
C TRP A 79 0.21 -10.28 15.36
N VAL A 80 0.83 -9.15 14.99
CA VAL A 80 2.10 -9.12 14.25
C VAL A 80 3.19 -9.89 15.00
N ASN A 81 3.32 -9.68 16.32
CA ASN A 81 4.27 -10.42 17.14
C ASN A 81 3.98 -11.92 17.18
N PHE A 82 2.71 -12.30 17.18
CA PHE A 82 2.30 -13.70 17.08
C PHE A 82 2.72 -14.32 15.74
N VAL A 83 2.42 -13.69 14.61
CA VAL A 83 2.80 -14.23 13.29
C VAL A 83 4.33 -14.31 13.16
N LYS A 84 5.07 -13.29 13.61
CA LYS A 84 6.54 -13.31 13.62
C LYS A 84 7.12 -14.43 14.48
N LEU A 85 6.52 -14.72 15.64
CA LEU A 85 6.96 -15.82 16.49
C LEU A 85 6.62 -17.18 15.88
N LYS A 86 5.46 -17.30 15.24
CA LYS A 86 5.03 -18.55 14.59
C LYS A 86 5.96 -18.94 13.44
N TYR A 87 6.43 -17.94 12.68
CA TYR A 87 7.35 -18.11 11.55
C TYR A 87 8.77 -17.62 11.90
N GLU A 88 9.23 -17.85 13.14
CA GLU A 88 10.50 -17.27 13.64
C GLU A 88 11.76 -17.68 12.85
N LYS A 89 11.68 -18.76 12.07
CA LYS A 89 12.78 -19.24 11.23
C LYS A 89 12.99 -18.41 9.96
N SER A 90 11.99 -17.64 9.53
CA SER A 90 12.06 -16.84 8.31
C SER A 90 11.21 -15.58 8.44
N LEU A 91 11.86 -14.42 8.49
CA LEU A 91 11.18 -13.12 8.49
C LEU A 91 10.38 -12.91 7.21
N GLU A 92 10.95 -13.30 6.07
CA GLU A 92 10.29 -13.24 4.76
C GLU A 92 8.99 -14.07 4.73
N GLU A 93 9.02 -15.28 5.30
CA GLU A 93 7.81 -16.10 5.41
C GLU A 93 6.77 -15.43 6.29
N ALA A 94 7.17 -14.88 7.45
CA ALA A 94 6.27 -14.14 8.34
C ALA A 94 5.62 -12.95 7.64
N GLU A 95 6.41 -12.15 6.91
CA GLU A 95 5.94 -10.99 6.14
C GLU A 95 4.95 -11.40 5.05
N MET A 96 5.27 -12.44 4.28
CA MET A 96 4.38 -12.95 3.24
C MET A 96 3.07 -13.49 3.82
N LYS A 97 3.12 -14.19 4.96
CA LYS A 97 1.92 -14.71 5.64
C LYS A 97 1.04 -13.57 6.17
N MET A 98 1.64 -12.53 6.75
CA MET A 98 0.90 -11.34 7.16
C MET A 98 0.25 -10.65 5.95
N PHE A 99 0.99 -10.48 4.86
CA PHE A 99 0.49 -9.84 3.64
C PHE A 99 -0.70 -10.60 3.05
N ILE A 100 -0.55 -11.90 2.78
CA ILE A 100 -1.62 -12.72 2.19
C ILE A 100 -2.88 -12.69 3.06
N PHE A 101 -2.72 -12.80 4.38
CA PHE A 101 -3.85 -12.74 5.30
C PHE A 101 -4.55 -11.38 5.25
N LEU A 102 -3.79 -10.28 5.33
CA LEU A 102 -4.36 -8.92 5.36
C LEU A 102 -4.96 -8.53 4.00
N GLU A 103 -4.38 -8.97 2.89
CA GLU A 103 -4.92 -8.79 1.55
C GLU A 103 -6.31 -9.44 1.42
N ASP A 104 -6.45 -10.69 1.88
CA ASP A 104 -7.72 -11.40 1.85
C ASP A 104 -8.75 -10.79 2.82
N TYR A 105 -8.30 -10.37 4.00
CA TYR A 105 -9.18 -9.84 5.04
C TYR A 105 -9.67 -8.42 4.75
N CYS A 106 -8.80 -7.53 4.27
CA CYS A 106 -9.10 -6.12 4.14
C CYS A 106 -9.87 -5.82 2.85
N LYS A 107 -10.62 -4.72 2.85
CA LYS A 107 -11.42 -4.25 1.70
C LYS A 107 -11.35 -2.72 1.63
N GLY A 108 -11.70 -2.15 0.48
CA GLY A 108 -11.72 -0.70 0.28
C GLY A 108 -10.38 -0.04 0.64
N ASP A 109 -10.44 1.02 1.43
CA ASP A 109 -9.26 1.83 1.77
C ASP A 109 -8.25 1.09 2.64
N ASP A 110 -8.71 0.19 3.52
CA ASP A 110 -7.79 -0.59 4.35
C ASP A 110 -6.98 -1.59 3.52
N LEU A 111 -7.58 -2.17 2.46
CA LEU A 111 -6.83 -2.98 1.50
C LEU A 111 -5.74 -2.16 0.81
N ALA A 112 -6.09 -0.97 0.31
CA ALA A 112 -5.11 -0.11 -0.36
C ALA A 112 -3.94 0.28 0.57
N LYS A 113 -4.21 0.57 1.85
CA LYS A 113 -3.17 0.82 2.86
C LYS A 113 -2.25 -0.39 3.06
N VAL A 114 -2.82 -1.60 3.16
CA VAL A 114 -2.04 -2.85 3.27
C VAL A 114 -1.12 -3.01 2.06
N LEU A 115 -1.65 -2.81 0.84
CA LEU A 115 -0.86 -2.91 -0.37
C LEU A 115 0.26 -1.87 -0.43
N VAL A 116 -0.03 -0.60 -0.10
CA VAL A 116 0.97 0.48 -0.05
C VAL A 116 2.07 0.17 0.95
N ALA A 117 1.74 -0.29 2.16
CA ALA A 117 2.72 -0.71 3.15
C ALA A 117 3.58 -1.88 2.64
N ALA A 118 2.96 -2.87 1.98
CA ALA A 118 3.63 -4.04 1.44
C ALA A 118 4.59 -3.73 0.27
N THR A 119 4.39 -2.62 -0.46
CA THR A 119 5.38 -2.16 -1.46
C THR A 119 6.72 -1.73 -0.87
N LYS A 120 6.76 -1.46 0.44
CA LYS A 120 7.97 -1.03 1.17
C LYS A 120 8.76 -2.21 1.75
N ILE A 121 8.26 -3.43 1.59
CA ILE A 121 8.85 -4.66 2.13
C ILE A 121 9.27 -5.54 0.96
N ASP A 122 10.56 -5.86 0.85
CA ASP A 122 11.13 -6.54 -0.33
C ASP A 122 10.43 -7.86 -0.65
N SER A 123 10.11 -8.67 0.38
CA SER A 123 9.44 -9.97 0.24
C SER A 123 8.05 -9.87 -0.40
N THR A 124 7.32 -8.78 -0.16
CA THR A 124 5.93 -8.61 -0.63
C THR A 124 5.79 -7.61 -1.76
N LYS A 125 6.85 -6.86 -2.08
CA LYS A 125 6.82 -5.69 -2.96
C LYS A 125 6.21 -5.99 -4.33
N LEU A 126 6.72 -7.01 -5.02
CA LEU A 126 6.28 -7.33 -6.38
C LEU A 126 4.78 -7.66 -6.42
N LEU A 127 4.32 -8.47 -5.46
CA LEU A 127 2.91 -8.87 -5.40
C LEU A 127 2.02 -7.68 -5.03
N ALA A 128 2.45 -6.84 -4.09
CA ALA A 128 1.74 -5.64 -3.69
C ALA A 128 1.59 -4.63 -4.86
N GLU A 129 2.63 -4.41 -5.64
CA GLU A 129 2.59 -3.56 -6.84
C GLU A 129 1.61 -4.12 -7.89
N GLN A 130 1.63 -5.45 -8.12
CA GLN A 130 0.67 -6.10 -9.01
C GLN A 130 -0.78 -5.92 -8.54
N ARG A 131 -1.03 -6.06 -7.25
CA ARG A 131 -2.38 -5.88 -6.66
C ARG A 131 -2.86 -4.44 -6.72
N LEU A 132 -1.97 -3.46 -6.52
CA LEU A 132 -2.32 -2.05 -6.70
C LEU A 132 -2.73 -1.72 -8.13
N ASN A 133 -2.11 -2.34 -9.13
CA ASN A 133 -2.53 -2.17 -10.51
C ASN A 133 -3.94 -2.72 -10.76
N SER A 134 -4.30 -3.86 -10.16
CA SER A 134 -5.68 -4.38 -10.20
C SER A 134 -6.69 -3.50 -9.46
N GLN A 135 -6.23 -2.76 -8.44
CA GLN A 135 -7.09 -1.84 -7.67
C GLN A 135 -7.51 -0.61 -8.49
N ILE A 136 -6.80 -0.29 -9.58
CA ILE A 136 -7.12 0.84 -10.46
C ILE A 136 -8.56 0.73 -10.98
N ASP A 137 -8.94 -0.44 -11.52
CA ASP A 137 -10.26 -0.64 -12.11
C ASP A 137 -11.37 -0.45 -11.06
N VAL A 138 -11.14 -0.94 -9.85
CA VAL A 138 -12.07 -0.75 -8.72
C VAL A 138 -12.23 0.74 -8.40
N TRP A 139 -11.14 1.50 -8.31
CA TRP A 139 -11.23 2.94 -8.04
C TRP A 139 -11.91 3.72 -9.18
N VAL A 140 -11.74 3.28 -10.43
CA VAL A 140 -12.43 3.85 -11.60
C VAL A 140 -13.93 3.60 -11.51
N GLU A 141 -14.33 2.35 -11.22
CA GLU A 141 -15.74 1.94 -11.06
C GLU A 141 -16.42 2.68 -9.89
N GLU A 142 -15.72 2.79 -8.75
CA GLU A 142 -16.15 3.56 -7.58
C GLU A 142 -16.14 5.09 -7.82
N ARG A 143 -15.65 5.53 -8.99
CA ARG A 143 -15.52 6.95 -9.37
C ARG A 143 -14.72 7.78 -8.37
N ARG A 144 -13.71 7.17 -7.74
CA ARG A 144 -12.90 7.80 -6.69
C ARG A 144 -12.31 9.13 -7.16
N ASP A 145 -12.14 10.04 -6.21
CA ASP A 145 -11.51 11.33 -6.43
C ASP A 145 -9.98 11.20 -6.53
N ALA A 146 -9.38 12.00 -7.42
CA ALA A 146 -7.94 11.98 -7.69
C ALA A 146 -7.09 12.29 -6.46
N ALA A 147 -7.47 13.31 -5.68
CA ALA A 147 -6.75 13.70 -4.47
C ALA A 147 -6.90 12.65 -3.36
N SER A 148 -8.06 12.01 -3.28
CA SER A 148 -8.32 10.93 -2.33
C SER A 148 -7.44 9.71 -2.58
N VAL A 149 -7.33 9.24 -3.83
CA VAL A 149 -6.43 8.12 -4.18
C VAL A 149 -4.95 8.53 -4.04
N PHE A 150 -4.61 9.79 -4.35
CA PHE A 150 -3.24 10.30 -4.13
C PHE A 150 -2.83 10.21 -2.65
N LYS A 151 -3.75 10.57 -1.74
CA LYS A 151 -3.53 10.45 -0.31
C LYS A 151 -3.45 8.98 0.14
N LEU A 152 -4.32 8.13 -0.39
CA LEU A 152 -4.37 6.70 -0.09
C LEU A 152 -3.07 5.97 -0.46
N LEU A 153 -2.44 6.39 -1.56
CA LEU A 153 -1.12 5.93 -2.00
C LEU A 153 0.05 6.59 -1.26
N GLU A 154 -0.23 7.37 -0.22
CA GLU A 154 0.74 8.10 0.61
C GLU A 154 1.64 9.08 -0.16
N LEU A 155 1.27 9.47 -1.38
CA LEU A 155 2.06 10.34 -2.26
C LEU A 155 2.14 11.80 -1.79
N HIS A 156 1.32 12.17 -0.81
CA HIS A 156 1.31 13.48 -0.16
C HIS A 156 2.47 13.69 0.82
N GLN A 157 3.09 12.61 1.28
CA GLN A 157 4.31 12.69 2.08
C GLN A 157 5.44 13.07 1.12
N LYS A 158 5.95 14.31 1.22
CA LYS A 158 7.01 14.83 0.35
C LYS A 158 8.24 13.93 0.44
N SER A 159 8.41 13.02 -0.52
CA SER A 159 9.60 12.21 -0.69
C SER A 159 10.57 12.89 -1.66
N ASP A 160 11.84 12.49 -1.61
CA ASP A 160 12.92 13.14 -2.39
C ASP A 160 12.68 13.10 -3.90
N ASN A 161 11.88 12.15 -4.41
CA ASN A 161 11.47 12.11 -5.82
C ASN A 161 10.11 11.42 -6.07
N LEU A 162 9.04 12.21 -6.15
CA LEU A 162 7.67 11.74 -6.45
C LEU A 162 7.59 10.94 -7.76
N PHE A 163 8.29 11.37 -8.81
CA PHE A 163 8.20 10.77 -10.16
C PHE A 163 8.95 9.44 -10.28
N ALA A 164 9.90 9.19 -9.37
CA ALA A 164 10.56 7.89 -9.23
C ALA A 164 9.68 6.85 -8.52
N SER A 165 8.63 7.26 -7.82
CA SER A 165 7.72 6.34 -7.12
C SER A 165 6.87 5.50 -8.11
N PRO A 166 6.90 4.16 -8.03
CA PRO A 166 5.95 3.31 -8.76
C PRO A 166 4.49 3.65 -8.42
N LEU A 167 4.21 4.03 -7.17
CA LEU A 167 2.87 4.42 -6.72
C LEU A 167 2.38 5.69 -7.44
N PHE A 168 3.27 6.63 -7.78
CA PHE A 168 2.89 7.80 -8.56
C PHE A 168 2.48 7.42 -9.99
N PHE A 169 3.17 6.46 -10.59
CA PHE A 169 2.77 5.93 -11.90
C PHE A 169 1.40 5.23 -11.84
N THR A 170 1.15 4.42 -10.81
CA THR A 170 -0.17 3.81 -10.56
C THR A 170 -1.26 4.90 -10.43
N TRP A 171 -0.99 5.97 -9.69
CA TRP A 171 -1.92 7.10 -9.55
C TRP A 171 -2.19 7.80 -10.89
N VAL A 172 -1.16 8.11 -11.68
CA VAL A 172 -1.30 8.73 -13.00
C VAL A 172 -2.16 7.86 -13.92
N THR A 173 -1.93 6.54 -13.90
CA THR A 173 -2.70 5.56 -14.65
C THR A 173 -4.17 5.57 -14.23
N PHE A 174 -4.43 5.54 -12.91
CA PHE A 174 -5.78 5.67 -12.38
C PHE A 174 -6.49 6.94 -12.84
N VAL A 175 -5.85 8.11 -12.73
CA VAL A 175 -6.48 9.37 -13.13
C VAL A 175 -6.81 9.34 -14.64
N ARG A 176 -5.89 8.88 -15.49
CA ARG A 176 -6.16 8.77 -16.94
C ARG A 176 -7.30 7.81 -17.25
N SER A 177 -7.38 6.66 -16.57
CA SER A 177 -8.48 5.72 -16.76
C SER A 177 -9.82 6.23 -16.24
N ARG A 178 -9.81 7.13 -15.25
CA ARG A 178 -11.01 7.69 -14.61
C ARG A 178 -11.70 8.78 -15.44
N PHE A 179 -10.97 9.50 -16.29
CA PHE A 179 -11.49 10.59 -17.11
C PHE A 179 -11.51 10.18 -18.59
N SER A 180 -12.60 10.48 -19.29
CA SER A 180 -12.74 10.19 -20.74
C SER A 180 -12.01 11.22 -21.62
N ASP A 181 -11.52 12.30 -21.02
CA ASP A 181 -10.89 13.43 -21.69
C ASP A 181 -9.56 13.75 -21.01
N ASP A 182 -8.50 13.88 -21.82
CA ASP A 182 -7.13 14.10 -21.33
C ASP A 182 -6.97 15.46 -20.64
N LEU A 183 -7.74 16.47 -21.05
CA LEU A 183 -7.70 17.78 -20.41
C LEU A 183 -8.30 17.72 -19.00
N GLU A 184 -9.41 16.99 -18.80
CA GLU A 184 -9.97 16.77 -17.46
C GLU A 184 -9.02 15.94 -16.56
N ALA A 185 -8.39 14.89 -17.10
CA ALA A 185 -7.36 14.14 -16.38
C ALA A 185 -6.20 15.07 -15.95
N THR A 186 -5.71 15.90 -16.86
CA THR A 186 -4.62 16.85 -16.63
C THR A 186 -4.99 17.88 -15.57
N LYS A 187 -6.21 18.45 -15.63
CA LYS A 187 -6.73 19.38 -14.62
C LYS A 187 -6.79 18.74 -13.24
N ALA A 188 -7.29 17.50 -13.15
CA ALA A 188 -7.38 16.77 -11.89
C ALA A 188 -5.99 16.50 -11.28
N MET A 189 -5.01 16.13 -12.11
CA MET A 189 -3.63 15.94 -11.66
C MET A 189 -3.02 17.25 -11.13
N ILE A 190 -3.13 18.35 -11.89
CA ILE A 190 -2.61 19.66 -11.48
C ILE A 190 -3.28 20.14 -10.19
N SER A 191 -4.60 20.02 -10.09
CA SER A 191 -5.35 20.39 -8.88
C SER A 191 -4.86 19.62 -7.65
N THR A 192 -4.64 18.31 -7.79
CA THR A 192 -4.15 17.47 -6.70
C THR A 192 -2.72 17.86 -6.30
N LEU A 193 -1.83 18.04 -7.28
CA LEU A 193 -0.43 18.39 -7.02
C LEU A 193 -0.28 19.78 -6.40
N ARG A 194 -1.09 20.77 -6.81
CA ARG A 194 -1.14 22.10 -6.17
C ARG A 194 -1.54 22.04 -4.70
N GLY A 195 -2.41 21.10 -4.33
CA GLY A 195 -2.79 20.88 -2.93
C GLY A 195 -1.66 20.37 -2.03
N VAL A 196 -0.58 19.84 -2.61
CA VAL A 196 0.58 19.26 -1.88
C VAL A 196 1.81 20.17 -1.98
N TYR A 197 1.98 20.82 -3.12
CA TYR A 197 3.07 21.76 -3.41
C TYR A 197 2.51 23.18 -3.37
N GLU A 198 2.43 23.75 -2.15
CA GLU A 198 1.82 25.05 -1.86
C GLU A 198 2.51 26.24 -2.57
N GLY A 199 3.76 26.09 -3.02
CA GLY A 199 4.45 27.07 -3.85
C GLY A 199 4.44 26.71 -5.33
N GLU A 200 4.00 27.61 -6.21
CA GLU A 200 4.07 27.41 -7.67
C GLU A 200 5.50 27.06 -8.14
N GLY A 201 6.52 27.67 -7.52
CA GLY A 201 7.93 27.36 -7.79
C GLY A 201 8.36 25.95 -7.38
N ASP A 202 7.73 25.36 -6.36
CA ASP A 202 8.02 23.99 -5.94
C ASP A 202 7.43 22.98 -6.92
N LEU A 203 6.20 23.18 -7.36
CA LEU A 203 5.56 22.32 -8.35
C LEU A 203 6.31 22.37 -9.69
N VAL A 204 6.69 23.56 -10.17
CA VAL A 204 7.48 23.71 -11.40
C VAL A 204 8.81 22.96 -11.32
N ARG A 205 9.53 23.07 -10.20
CA ARG A 205 10.80 22.36 -9.99
C ARG A 205 10.61 20.85 -9.99
N VAL A 206 9.57 20.37 -9.31
CA VAL A 206 9.23 18.94 -9.21
C VAL A 206 8.83 18.36 -10.57
N LEU A 207 8.07 19.10 -11.39
CA LEU A 207 7.76 18.71 -12.77
C LEU A 207 9.01 18.68 -13.66
N ALA A 208 9.91 19.66 -13.52
CA ALA A 208 11.16 19.67 -14.28
C ALA A 208 12.06 18.46 -13.95
N GLU A 209 12.07 18.01 -12.69
CA GLU A 209 12.76 16.78 -12.31
C GLU A 209 12.06 15.53 -12.88
N GLY A 210 10.73 15.50 -12.85
CA GLY A 210 9.94 14.44 -13.48
C GLY A 210 10.20 14.30 -14.98
N ALA A 211 10.47 15.41 -15.68
CA ALA A 211 10.79 15.42 -17.11
C ALA A 211 12.12 14.73 -17.45
N LYS A 212 13.03 14.58 -16.48
CA LYS A 212 14.29 13.84 -16.64
C LYS A 212 14.10 12.32 -16.53
N ILE A 213 12.97 11.87 -16.02
CA ILE A 213 12.66 10.44 -15.86
C ILE A 213 11.96 9.96 -17.13
N GLU A 214 12.62 9.11 -17.92
CA GLU A 214 12.15 8.67 -19.24
C GLU A 214 10.67 8.22 -19.24
N ARG A 215 10.29 7.33 -18.30
CA ARG A 215 8.91 6.83 -18.20
C ARG A 215 7.87 7.91 -17.84
N MET A 216 8.29 9.00 -17.21
CA MET A 216 7.42 10.08 -16.74
C MET A 216 7.53 11.36 -17.57
N LYS A 217 8.47 11.42 -18.52
CA LYS A 217 8.80 12.62 -19.27
C LYS A 217 7.58 13.28 -19.92
N ALA A 218 6.82 12.50 -20.69
CA ALA A 218 5.63 13.01 -21.38
C ALA A 218 4.55 13.52 -20.40
N VAL A 219 4.38 12.85 -19.25
CA VAL A 219 3.43 13.29 -18.21
C VAL A 219 3.89 14.63 -17.63
N ALA A 220 5.16 14.72 -17.24
CA ALA A 220 5.72 15.91 -16.63
C ALA A 220 5.69 17.13 -17.57
N GLU A 221 6.05 16.94 -18.84
CA GLU A 221 5.99 17.99 -19.87
C GLU A 221 4.55 18.46 -20.13
N THR A 222 3.58 17.53 -20.16
CA THR A 222 2.16 17.86 -20.31
C THR A 222 1.65 18.70 -19.13
N LEU A 223 1.97 18.29 -17.90
CA LEU A 223 1.58 19.02 -16.69
C LEU A 223 2.26 20.40 -16.63
N GLN A 224 3.51 20.50 -17.06
CA GLN A 224 4.26 21.76 -17.09
C GLN A 224 3.67 22.74 -18.12
N LYS A 225 3.33 22.24 -19.32
CA LYS A 225 2.65 23.03 -20.35
C LYS A 225 1.30 23.56 -19.84
N ALA A 226 0.47 22.69 -19.28
CA ALA A 226 -0.84 23.07 -18.76
C ALA A 226 -0.76 24.01 -17.54
N LEU A 227 0.31 23.96 -16.75
CA LEU A 227 0.55 24.91 -15.66
C LEU A 227 0.88 26.32 -16.21
N ASN A 228 1.71 26.39 -17.25
CA ASN A 228 2.17 27.66 -17.87
C ASN A 228 1.08 28.35 -18.68
N GLU A 229 0.19 27.59 -19.33
CA GLU A 229 -0.93 28.14 -20.10
C GLU A 229 -2.03 28.77 -19.21
N GLY A 230 -1.93 28.57 -17.89
CA GLY A 230 -2.93 28.98 -16.91
C GLY A 230 -4.20 28.14 -17.03
N SER A 231 -4.95 27.99 -15.93
CA SER A 231 -6.31 27.41 -16.00
C SER A 231 -7.05 28.08 -17.15
N PRO A 232 -7.66 27.33 -18.10
CA PRO A 232 -8.36 27.96 -19.21
C PRO A 232 -9.35 28.94 -18.60
N LYS A 233 -9.13 30.25 -18.87
CA LYS A 233 -10.07 31.30 -18.51
C LYS A 233 -11.44 30.74 -18.88
N VAL A 234 -12.36 30.74 -17.92
CA VAL A 234 -13.77 30.52 -18.18
C VAL A 234 -14.15 31.57 -19.23
N LEU A 235 -14.09 31.17 -20.51
CA LEU A 235 -14.88 31.78 -21.55
C LEU A 235 -16.29 31.54 -21.05
N LYS A 236 -16.87 32.58 -20.44
CA LYS A 236 -18.29 32.68 -20.22
C LYS A 236 -18.90 32.38 -21.58
N ARG A 237 -19.37 31.13 -21.78
CA ARG A 237 -20.22 30.82 -22.91
C ARG A 237 -21.43 31.69 -22.67
N HIS A 238 -21.59 32.67 -23.54
CA HIS A 238 -22.88 33.34 -23.69
C HIS A 238 -23.91 32.24 -23.87
N ASP A 239 -24.94 32.29 -23.01
CA ASP A 239 -26.15 31.52 -23.15
C ASP A 239 -26.62 31.60 -24.59
N ASN A 240 -26.79 30.43 -25.23
CA ASN A 240 -27.70 30.20 -26.34
C ASN A 240 -27.85 28.69 -26.52
N ASP A 241 -28.90 28.18 -25.90
CA ASP A 241 -29.86 27.18 -26.39
C ASP A 241 -29.41 26.26 -27.56
N ALA A 242 -29.35 24.94 -27.28
CA ALA A 242 -30.10 23.91 -28.02
C ALA A 242 -29.55 22.49 -27.74
N SER A 243 -30.38 21.67 -27.10
CA SER A 243 -30.57 20.22 -27.33
C SER A 243 -29.40 19.24 -27.09
N GLU A 244 -29.45 18.52 -25.97
CA GLU A 244 -28.78 17.22 -25.80
C GLU A 244 -29.36 16.15 -26.76
N PRO A 245 -28.53 15.42 -27.53
CA PRO A 245 -28.98 14.22 -28.22
C PRO A 245 -28.90 12.99 -27.29
N PRO A 246 -29.70 11.94 -27.52
CA PRO A 246 -29.84 10.85 -26.56
C PRO A 246 -28.64 9.91 -26.53
N LEU A 247 -28.38 9.36 -25.34
CA LEU A 247 -27.44 8.28 -25.06
C LEU A 247 -27.61 7.10 -26.04
N GLN A 248 -26.64 6.90 -26.94
CA GLN A 248 -26.55 5.68 -27.74
C GLN A 248 -25.99 4.54 -26.87
N LYS A 249 -26.81 3.49 -26.73
CA LYS A 249 -26.44 2.18 -26.16
C LYS A 249 -25.17 1.66 -26.84
N ARG A 250 -24.09 1.43 -26.07
CA ARG A 250 -22.95 0.65 -26.56
C ARG A 250 -23.35 -0.82 -26.68
N GLN A 251 -23.17 -1.37 -27.88
CA GLN A 251 -23.29 -2.79 -28.20
C GLN A 251 -22.32 -3.62 -27.35
N LYS A 252 -22.80 -4.77 -26.87
CA LYS A 252 -21.95 -5.84 -26.35
C LYS A 252 -20.99 -6.29 -27.45
N ILE A 253 -19.70 -6.19 -27.18
CA ILE A 253 -18.68 -6.95 -27.92
C ILE A 253 -18.45 -8.20 -27.07
N ASP A 254 -18.87 -9.35 -27.58
CA ASP A 254 -18.51 -10.65 -27.03
C ASP A 254 -17.00 -10.82 -27.23
N MET A 255 -16.24 -10.85 -26.12
CA MET A 255 -14.85 -11.31 -26.13
C MET A 255 -14.85 -12.82 -25.95
N GLU A 256 -14.63 -13.55 -27.05
CA GLU A 256 -14.09 -14.91 -26.95
C GLU A 256 -12.66 -14.84 -26.39
N LEU A 257 -12.38 -15.65 -25.37
CA LEU A 257 -11.04 -15.86 -24.82
C LEU A 257 -10.10 -16.42 -25.88
N PRO A 258 -8.88 -15.88 -26.06
CA PRO A 258 -7.83 -16.59 -26.76
C PRO A 258 -7.32 -17.74 -25.88
N THR A 259 -7.45 -18.96 -26.39
CA THR A 259 -6.82 -20.15 -25.81
C THR A 259 -5.31 -20.06 -25.94
N LEU A 260 -4.62 -20.10 -24.80
CA LEU A 260 -3.15 -20.18 -24.70
C LEU A 260 -2.64 -21.47 -25.35
N LYS A 261 -2.02 -21.35 -26.53
CA LYS A 261 -1.10 -22.38 -27.01
C LYS A 261 0.18 -22.31 -26.18
N ARG A 262 0.41 -23.34 -25.37
CA ARG A 262 1.74 -23.64 -24.81
C ARG A 262 2.75 -23.73 -25.95
N GLN A 263 3.90 -23.07 -25.80
CA GLN A 263 5.14 -23.65 -26.31
C GLN A 263 6.40 -23.04 -25.66
N HIS A 264 7.28 -24.00 -25.34
CA HIS A 264 8.70 -23.94 -24.97
C HIS A 264 9.14 -23.78 -23.51
N SER A 265 9.44 -24.97 -22.97
CA SER A 265 10.22 -25.39 -21.80
C SER A 265 11.52 -24.63 -21.60
N PHE A 266 11.77 -24.22 -20.35
CA PHE A 266 13.07 -23.76 -19.86
C PHE A 266 13.88 -25.00 -19.42
N ASP A 267 15.08 -25.20 -19.97
CA ASP A 267 15.96 -26.32 -19.68
C ASP A 267 16.84 -26.02 -18.44
N LEU A 268 17.02 -27.01 -17.57
CA LEU A 268 17.63 -26.88 -16.23
C LEU A 268 19.17 -27.07 -16.24
N ASN A 269 19.82 -26.97 -17.40
CA ASN A 269 21.25 -27.24 -17.54
C ASN A 269 22.10 -26.06 -18.06
N ASP A 270 21.58 -24.83 -18.10
CA ASP A 270 22.41 -23.68 -18.47
C ASP A 270 23.35 -23.26 -17.32
N PRO A 271 24.67 -23.17 -17.54
CA PRO A 271 25.62 -22.77 -16.51
C PRO A 271 25.51 -21.28 -16.20
N LEU A 272 25.57 -20.94 -14.91
CA LEU A 272 25.51 -19.57 -14.39
C LEU A 272 26.71 -18.74 -14.89
N PRO A 273 26.50 -17.46 -15.27
CA PRO A 273 27.60 -16.58 -15.66
C PRO A 273 28.51 -16.30 -14.47
N GLU A 274 29.80 -16.50 -14.68
CA GLU A 274 30.88 -16.38 -13.70
C GLU A 274 31.01 -14.95 -13.16
N THR A 275 31.26 -14.85 -11.86
CA THR A 275 31.63 -13.61 -11.16
C THR A 275 33.04 -13.20 -11.53
N GLU A 276 33.20 -12.15 -12.34
CA GLU A 276 34.50 -11.47 -12.44
C GLU A 276 34.67 -10.51 -11.27
N SER A 277 35.37 -11.03 -10.26
CA SER A 277 36.23 -10.28 -9.37
C SER A 277 37.32 -9.60 -10.21
N ASN A 278 37.39 -8.28 -10.23
CA ASN A 278 38.64 -7.57 -10.44
C ASN A 278 38.77 -6.41 -9.43
N LEU A 279 39.56 -6.70 -8.40
CA LEU A 279 40.28 -5.73 -7.59
C LEU A 279 41.24 -4.95 -8.49
N ASP A 280 41.18 -3.63 -8.44
CA ASP A 280 42.34 -2.79 -8.77
C ASP A 280 42.38 -1.57 -7.84
N LEU A 281 43.32 -1.60 -6.89
CA LEU A 281 43.82 -0.46 -6.12
C LEU A 281 45.31 -0.35 -6.47
N PRO A 282 45.86 0.83 -6.79
CA PRO A 282 46.75 1.54 -5.84
C PRO A 282 46.87 3.07 -6.10
N PRO A 283 47.77 3.84 -5.41
CA PRO A 283 48.49 3.60 -4.16
C PRO A 283 48.16 4.63 -3.06
N ARG A 284 48.57 4.32 -1.83
CA ARG A 284 48.71 5.28 -0.73
C ARG A 284 49.97 6.12 -0.96
N GLU A 285 49.85 7.43 -0.86
CA GLU A 285 50.99 8.31 -0.59
C GLU A 285 50.99 8.72 0.89
N ASN A 286 52.21 8.84 1.42
CA ASN A 286 52.60 9.05 2.81
C ASN A 286 52.16 10.40 3.38
#